data_AF-A0A847N0X4-F1
#
_entry.id   AF-A0A847N0X4-F1
#
_cell.length_a   1.000
_cell.length_b   1.000
_cell.length_c   1.000
_cell.angle_alpha   90.00
_cell.angle_beta   90.00
_cell.angle_gamma   90.00
#
_symmetry.space_group_name_H-M   'P 1'
#
loop_
_entity.id
_entity.type
_entity.pdbx_description
1 polymer ?
#
loop_
_entity_poly.entity_id
_entity_poly.type
_entity_poly.pdbx_seq_one_letter_code
_entity_poly.pdbx_strand_id
1 'polypeptide(L)'
;MNKRAQKLLQSDGSVSVLVVLLGFLVGTILVALVGKNPLNMYKALLQSFSGYNIDNGRMNVRYIGETLNYSVPFILCGLSMGFAKRVGLFNIGGEGQYIMGMTVAQAVALLGPQIQSLHWMLAILSAIVIGALWGGVVGVLKAKYEVSEVVSTIMLNYVALYLSRIICLQLPGATTYKTANFPQTALIGNTFFQKITNNSLLNNGIFMMIIAVVVYWFIMEKTSLGYGMRATGFNKDAARASGIPVVKSISISMAISGAFAGLAGGIVALGSFKYGRVISG
;
A
#
# COMPACT_ATOMS: atom_id res chain seq x y z
N MET A 1 22.51 5.42 36.10
CA MET A 1 22.67 5.59 34.64
C MET A 1 23.70 6.68 34.38
N ASN A 2 24.65 6.43 33.48
CA ASN A 2 25.77 7.34 33.20
C ASN A 2 25.28 8.62 32.48
N LYS A 3 25.74 9.82 32.85
CA LYS A 3 25.24 11.12 32.29
C LYS A 3 25.31 11.21 30.75
N ARG A 4 26.26 10.49 30.14
CA ARG A 4 26.38 10.36 28.68
C ARG A 4 25.25 9.53 28.04
N ALA A 5 24.79 8.48 28.72
CA ALA A 5 23.68 7.65 28.25
C ALA A 5 22.35 8.41 28.29
N GLN A 6 22.13 9.25 29.30
CA GLN A 6 20.97 10.14 29.34
C GLN A 6 20.96 11.16 28.20
N LYS A 7 22.13 11.73 27.85
CA LYS A 7 22.24 12.70 26.74
C LYS A 7 22.01 12.06 25.37
N LEU A 8 22.41 10.79 25.19
CA LEU A 8 22.13 10.01 23.98
C LEU A 8 20.64 9.62 23.89
N LEU A 9 20.00 9.27 25.01
CA LEU A 9 18.58 8.93 25.03
C LEU A 9 17.64 10.14 24.89
N GLN A 10 18.13 11.36 25.10
CA GLN A 10 17.37 12.60 24.92
C GLN A 10 17.41 13.16 23.49
N SER A 11 18.26 12.62 22.61
CA SER A 11 18.37 13.07 21.22
C SER A 11 17.53 12.19 20.29
N ASP A 12 16.50 12.75 19.66
CA ASP A 12 15.60 12.02 18.73
C ASP A 12 16.36 11.26 17.63
N GLY A 13 17.46 11.83 17.12
CA GLY A 13 18.32 11.19 16.12
C GLY A 13 19.10 9.99 16.69
N SER A 14 19.64 10.14 17.89
CA SER A 14 20.38 9.06 18.57
C SER A 14 19.45 7.90 18.93
N VAL A 15 18.23 8.20 19.39
CA VAL A 15 17.19 7.20 19.65
C VAL A 15 16.84 6.45 18.37
N SER A 16 16.65 7.15 17.24
CA SER A 16 16.32 6.52 15.96
C SER A 16 17.40 5.54 15.49
N VAL A 17 18.68 5.93 15.56
CA VAL A 17 19.81 5.05 15.20
C VAL A 17 19.89 3.84 16.14
N LEU A 18 19.71 4.06 17.44
CA LEU A 18 19.76 3.00 18.44
C LEU A 18 18.63 1.97 18.24
N VAL A 19 17.42 2.41 17.89
CA VAL A 19 16.29 1.53 17.55
C VAL A 19 16.60 0.68 16.33
N VAL A 20 17.20 1.26 15.28
CA VAL A 20 17.60 0.52 14.08
C VAL A 20 18.65 -0.54 14.41
N LEU A 21 19.68 -0.19 15.17
CA LEU A 21 20.74 -1.13 15.59
C LEU A 21 20.18 -2.27 16.46
N LEU A 22 19.29 -1.95 17.41
CA LEU A 22 18.62 -2.96 18.22
C LEU A 22 17.75 -3.89 17.36
N GLY A 23 17.05 -3.37 16.34
CA GLY A 23 16.29 -4.18 15.40
C GLY A 23 17.17 -5.21 14.66
N PHE A 24 18.31 -4.77 14.12
CA PHE A 24 19.28 -5.67 13.49
C PHE A 24 19.85 -6.69 14.47
N LEU A 25 20.15 -6.28 15.70
CA LEU A 25 20.66 -7.15 16.75
C LEU A 25 19.65 -8.24 17.12
N VAL A 26 18.39 -7.86 17.39
CA VAL A 26 17.31 -8.81 17.70
C VAL A 26 17.06 -9.74 16.52
N GLY A 27 17.02 -9.23 15.29
CA GLY A 27 16.90 -10.06 14.08
C GLY A 27 18.03 -11.08 13.94
N THR A 28 19.26 -10.67 14.24
CA THR A 28 20.44 -11.58 14.23
C THR A 28 20.30 -12.69 15.26
N ILE A 29 19.89 -12.34 16.49
CA ILE A 29 19.68 -13.30 17.57
C ILE A 29 18.60 -14.30 17.18
N LEU A 30 17.47 -13.84 16.62
CA LEU A 30 16.39 -14.72 16.18
C LEU A 30 16.84 -15.70 15.10
N VAL A 31 17.57 -15.24 14.09
CA VAL A 31 18.10 -16.11 13.02
C VAL A 31 19.08 -17.15 13.58
N ALA A 32 19.93 -16.73 14.53
CA ALA A 32 20.84 -17.64 15.21
C ALA A 32 20.11 -18.69 16.04
N LEU A 33 19.04 -18.31 16.75
CA LEU A 33 18.20 -19.23 17.54
C LEU A 33 17.47 -20.27 16.67
N VAL A 34 17.10 -19.90 15.44
CA VAL A 34 16.51 -20.82 14.44
C VAL A 34 17.57 -21.79 13.86
N GLY A 35 18.85 -21.63 14.22
CA GLY A 35 19.95 -22.48 13.75
C GLY A 35 20.41 -22.13 12.33
N LYS A 36 20.05 -20.96 11.80
CA LYS A 36 20.50 -20.46 10.50
C LYS A 36 21.64 -19.47 10.70
N ASN A 37 22.57 -19.42 9.75
CA ASN A 37 23.69 -18.48 9.81
C ASN A 37 23.20 -17.05 9.54
N PRO A 38 23.33 -16.09 10.49
CA PRO A 38 22.87 -14.72 10.31
C PRO A 38 23.59 -13.97 9.19
N LEU A 39 24.81 -14.38 8.83
CA LEU A 39 25.55 -13.76 7.72
C LEU A 39 24.77 -13.87 6.40
N ASN A 40 24.03 -14.97 6.20
CA ASN A 40 23.23 -15.17 4.99
C ASN A 40 22.08 -14.16 4.89
N MET A 41 21.49 -13.76 6.03
CA MET A 41 20.48 -12.71 6.07
C MET A 41 21.07 -11.37 5.62
N TYR A 42 22.23 -10.99 6.14
CA TYR A 42 22.91 -9.75 5.75
C TYR A 42 23.35 -9.75 4.28
N LYS A 43 23.85 -10.89 3.78
CA LYS A 43 24.17 -11.06 2.36
C LYS A 43 22.92 -10.89 1.48
N ALA A 44 21.80 -11.51 1.87
CA ALA A 44 20.54 -11.39 1.14
C ALA A 44 20.00 -9.96 1.14
N LEU A 45 20.11 -9.23 2.26
CA LEU A 45 19.72 -7.81 2.34
C LEU A 45 20.56 -6.94 1.41
N LEU A 46 21.89 -7.10 1.44
CA LEU A 46 22.81 -6.37 0.55
C LEU A 46 22.54 -6.71 -0.92
N GLN A 47 22.30 -7.98 -1.24
CA GLN A 47 21.99 -8.42 -2.59
C GLN A 47 20.65 -7.87 -3.09
N SER A 48 19.64 -7.81 -2.22
CA SER A 48 18.31 -7.27 -2.58
C SER A 48 18.36 -5.77 -2.85
N PHE A 49 19.16 -5.02 -2.08
CA PHE A 49 19.31 -3.58 -2.23
C PHE A 49 20.25 -3.19 -3.38
N SER A 50 21.44 -3.79 -3.44
CA SER A 50 22.50 -3.41 -4.39
C SER A 50 22.47 -4.19 -5.71
N GLY A 51 21.75 -5.31 -5.76
CA GLY A 51 21.82 -6.27 -6.86
C GLY A 51 23.12 -7.10 -6.87
N TYR A 52 24.09 -6.81 -6.00
CA TYR A 52 25.37 -7.49 -5.94
C TYR A 52 25.26 -8.77 -5.13
N ASN A 53 25.48 -9.91 -5.76
CA ASN A 53 25.58 -11.18 -5.05
C ASN A 53 27.01 -11.37 -4.52
N ILE A 54 27.17 -11.35 -3.20
CA ILE A 54 28.46 -11.48 -2.50
C ILE A 54 29.10 -12.85 -2.71
N ASP A 55 28.30 -13.90 -2.90
CA ASP A 55 28.81 -15.27 -3.04
C ASP A 55 29.37 -15.55 -4.45
N ASN A 56 28.77 -14.94 -5.47
CA ASN A 56 29.14 -15.16 -6.87
C ASN A 56 29.88 -13.99 -7.52
N GLY A 57 30.04 -12.87 -6.82
CA GLY A 57 30.66 -11.62 -7.33
C GLY A 57 29.92 -10.98 -8.50
N ARG A 58 28.70 -11.43 -8.83
CA ARG A 58 27.92 -10.99 -10.00
C ARG A 58 26.84 -10.01 -9.60
N MET A 59 26.70 -8.95 -10.39
CA MET A 59 25.56 -8.05 -10.35
C MET A 59 24.37 -8.65 -11.07
N ASN A 60 23.21 -8.72 -10.41
CA ASN A 60 21.95 -9.09 -11.02
C ASN A 60 20.93 -7.96 -10.80
N VAL A 61 20.69 -7.21 -11.87
CA VAL A 61 19.77 -6.05 -11.90
C VAL A 61 18.33 -6.45 -11.57
N ARG A 62 17.98 -7.75 -11.66
CA ARG A 62 16.67 -8.26 -11.27
C ARG A 62 16.30 -7.94 -9.83
N TYR A 63 17.25 -8.04 -8.89
CA TYR A 63 16.98 -7.77 -7.48
C TYR A 63 16.58 -6.32 -7.24
N ILE A 64 17.20 -5.39 -7.96
CA ILE A 64 16.84 -3.96 -7.90
C ILE A 64 15.42 -3.76 -8.46
N GLY A 65 15.10 -4.41 -9.59
CA GLY A 65 13.75 -4.36 -10.17
C GLY A 65 12.67 -4.92 -9.24
N GLU A 66 12.94 -6.04 -8.55
CA GLU A 66 12.03 -6.64 -7.58
C GLU A 66 11.85 -5.74 -6.36
N THR A 67 12.94 -5.19 -5.81
CA THR A 67 12.90 -4.23 -4.69
C THR A 67 12.07 -3.00 -5.03
N LEU A 68 12.20 -2.47 -6.25
CA LEU A 68 11.36 -1.38 -6.73
C LEU A 68 9.90 -1.81 -6.92
N ASN A 69 9.63 -3.02 -7.40
CA ASN A 69 8.27 -3.52 -7.51
C ASN A 69 7.58 -3.66 -6.13
N TYR A 70 8.31 -4.14 -5.12
CA TYR A 70 7.80 -4.25 -3.74
C TYR A 70 7.62 -2.88 -3.08
N SER A 71 8.43 -1.87 -3.40
CA SER A 71 8.31 -0.55 -2.78
C SER A 71 7.06 0.22 -3.23
N VAL A 72 6.58 0.00 -4.46
CA VAL A 72 5.39 0.66 -5.02
C VAL A 72 4.16 0.56 -4.10
N PRO A 73 3.65 -0.63 -3.74
CA PRO A 73 2.48 -0.74 -2.86
C PRO A 73 2.75 -0.17 -1.46
N PHE A 74 3.97 -0.30 -0.92
CA PHE A 74 4.29 0.28 0.37
C PHE A 74 4.24 1.81 0.36
N ILE A 75 4.76 2.45 -0.69
CA ILE A 75 4.68 3.92 -0.84
C ILE A 75 3.22 4.34 -0.95
N LEU A 76 2.41 3.68 -1.77
CA LEU A 76 1.00 4.00 -1.94
C LEU A 76 0.18 3.82 -0.66
N CYS A 77 0.40 2.73 0.08
CA CYS A 77 -0.21 2.53 1.40
C CYS A 77 0.28 3.56 2.43
N GLY A 78 1.56 3.97 2.36
CA GLY A 78 2.10 5.06 3.16
C GLY A 78 1.43 6.42 2.87
N LEU A 79 1.19 6.74 1.59
CA LEU A 79 0.46 7.94 1.17
C LEU A 79 -1.01 7.88 1.61
N SER A 80 -1.65 6.72 1.51
CA SER A 80 -2.98 6.46 2.04
C SER A 80 -3.05 6.82 3.53
N MET A 81 -2.12 6.30 4.34
CA MET A 81 -2.03 6.64 5.76
C MET A 81 -1.75 8.13 5.98
N GLY A 82 -0.90 8.72 5.14
CA GLY A 82 -0.60 10.15 5.12
C GLY A 82 -1.87 11.00 5.00
N PHE A 83 -2.78 10.67 4.08
CA PHE A 83 -4.05 11.39 3.92
C PHE A 83 -4.91 11.34 5.18
N ALA A 84 -5.10 10.16 5.78
CA ALA A 84 -5.93 10.00 6.97
C ALA A 84 -5.37 10.78 8.16
N LYS A 85 -4.05 10.77 8.33
CA LYS A 85 -3.38 11.51 9.41
C LYS A 85 -3.57 13.03 9.30
N ARG A 86 -3.80 13.56 8.10
CA ARG A 86 -4.02 15.01 7.89
C ARG A 86 -5.31 15.53 8.53
N VAL A 87 -6.31 14.68 8.71
CA VAL A 87 -7.55 15.00 9.45
C VAL A 87 -7.53 14.46 10.89
N GLY A 88 -6.38 14.01 11.38
CA GLY A 88 -6.21 13.45 12.71
C GLY A 88 -6.76 12.03 12.88
N LEU A 89 -6.97 11.29 11.79
CA LEU A 89 -7.43 9.90 11.82
C LEU A 89 -6.30 8.91 11.58
N PHE A 90 -6.51 7.69 12.06
CA PHE A 90 -5.59 6.57 11.89
C PHE A 90 -6.25 5.49 11.01
N ASN A 91 -5.81 5.36 9.75
CA ASN A 91 -6.42 4.42 8.80
C ASN A 91 -5.77 3.03 8.89
N ILE A 92 -6.12 2.26 9.93
CA ILE A 92 -5.78 0.82 10.02
C ILE A 92 -6.48 0.02 8.92
N GLY A 93 -7.54 0.59 8.33
CA GLY A 93 -8.38 -0.02 7.30
C GLY A 93 -7.76 -0.07 5.91
N GLY A 94 -6.53 0.44 5.76
CA GLY A 94 -5.79 0.40 4.50
C GLY A 94 -5.65 -1.02 3.96
N GLU A 95 -5.53 -2.02 4.84
CA GLU A 95 -5.49 -3.43 4.44
C GLU A 95 -6.78 -3.89 3.75
N GLY A 96 -7.95 -3.61 4.33
CA GLY A 96 -9.25 -3.93 3.73
C GLY A 96 -9.49 -3.18 2.42
N GLN A 97 -9.13 -1.89 2.37
CA GLN A 97 -9.20 -1.07 1.15
C GLN A 97 -8.31 -1.64 0.04
N TYR A 98 -7.11 -2.09 0.39
CA TYR A 98 -6.17 -2.78 -0.50
C TYR A 98 -6.72 -4.12 -0.99
N ILE A 99 -7.27 -4.95 -0.10
CA ILE A 99 -7.87 -6.26 -0.44
C ILE A 99 -9.06 -6.09 -1.39
N MET A 100 -9.96 -5.14 -1.12
CA MET A 100 -11.11 -4.88 -1.98
C MET A 100 -10.69 -4.32 -3.34
N GLY A 101 -9.71 -3.40 -3.37
CA GLY A 101 -9.12 -2.89 -4.60
C GLY A 101 -8.50 -4.01 -5.46
N MET A 102 -7.74 -4.90 -4.83
CA MET A 102 -7.19 -6.09 -5.47
C MET A 102 -8.32 -6.97 -6.04
N THR A 103 -9.33 -7.30 -5.24
CA THR A 103 -10.44 -8.20 -5.62
C THR A 103 -11.17 -7.68 -6.86
N VAL A 104 -11.54 -6.40 -6.87
CA VAL A 104 -12.26 -5.80 -8.01
C VAL A 104 -11.39 -5.73 -9.25
N ALA A 105 -10.10 -5.40 -9.11
CA ALA A 105 -9.17 -5.45 -10.25
C ALA A 105 -9.11 -6.85 -10.87
N GLN A 106 -9.05 -7.90 -10.03
CA GLN A 106 -9.05 -9.29 -10.51
C GLN A 106 -10.38 -9.66 -11.20
N ALA A 107 -11.51 -9.24 -10.64
CA ALA A 107 -12.83 -9.49 -11.23
C ALA A 107 -12.98 -8.80 -12.59
N VAL A 108 -12.59 -7.52 -12.69
CA VAL A 108 -12.64 -6.76 -13.94
C VAL A 108 -11.63 -7.32 -14.95
N ALA A 109 -10.47 -7.82 -14.52
CA ALA A 109 -9.50 -8.45 -15.42
C ALA A 109 -10.00 -9.75 -16.07
N LEU A 110 -10.91 -10.48 -15.41
CA LEU A 110 -11.45 -11.74 -15.91
C LEU A 110 -12.79 -11.58 -16.65
N LEU A 111 -13.65 -10.69 -16.15
CA LEU A 111 -15.01 -10.50 -16.67
C LEU A 111 -15.13 -9.28 -17.60
N GLY A 112 -14.13 -8.40 -17.61
CA GLY A 112 -14.15 -7.15 -18.35
C GLY A 112 -13.89 -7.30 -19.86
N PRO A 113 -14.18 -6.23 -20.62
CA PRO A 113 -13.95 -6.21 -22.06
C PRO A 113 -12.45 -6.30 -22.38
N GLN A 114 -12.06 -7.27 -23.21
CA GLN A 114 -10.67 -7.53 -23.60
C GLN A 114 -10.15 -6.56 -24.68
N ILE A 115 -10.43 -5.27 -24.52
CA ILE A 115 -9.95 -4.22 -25.42
C ILE A 115 -8.54 -3.82 -24.98
N GLN A 116 -7.59 -3.83 -25.93
CA GLN A 116 -6.21 -3.47 -25.65
C GLN A 116 -6.10 -2.05 -25.08
N SER A 117 -5.26 -1.87 -24.06
CA SER A 117 -5.07 -0.64 -23.27
C SER A 117 -6.24 -0.21 -22.38
N LEU A 118 -7.49 -0.37 -22.81
CA LEU A 118 -8.66 -0.02 -21.99
C LEU A 118 -8.86 -1.01 -20.83
N HIS A 119 -8.55 -2.28 -21.05
CA HIS A 119 -8.81 -3.35 -20.08
C HIS A 119 -8.09 -3.13 -18.74
N TRP A 120 -6.75 -2.98 -18.75
CA TRP A 120 -6.00 -2.73 -17.52
C TRP A 120 -6.36 -1.39 -16.87
N MET A 121 -6.69 -0.36 -17.68
CA MET A 121 -7.08 0.95 -17.16
C MET A 121 -8.41 0.89 -16.41
N LEU A 122 -9.41 0.18 -16.94
CA LEU A 122 -10.69 -0.06 -16.25
C LEU A 122 -10.51 -0.85 -14.95
N ALA A 123 -9.63 -1.85 -14.95
CA ALA A 123 -9.33 -2.65 -13.76
C ALA A 123 -8.66 -1.80 -12.66
N ILE A 124 -7.73 -0.90 -13.01
CA ILE A 124 -7.12 0.02 -12.06
C ILE A 124 -8.11 1.10 -11.57
N LEU A 125 -8.90 1.68 -12.46
CA LEU A 125 -9.90 2.69 -12.10
C LEU A 125 -10.96 2.11 -11.16
N SER A 126 -11.44 0.91 -11.42
CA SER A 126 -12.39 0.22 -10.55
C SER A 126 -11.78 -0.11 -9.18
N ALA A 127 -10.50 -0.48 -9.12
CA ALA A 127 -9.76 -0.67 -7.86
C ALA A 127 -9.65 0.63 -7.03
N ILE A 128 -9.37 1.76 -7.69
CA ILE A 128 -9.35 3.08 -7.04
C ILE A 128 -10.74 3.41 -6.47
N VAL A 129 -11.79 3.24 -7.28
CA VAL A 129 -13.17 3.56 -6.89
C VAL A 129 -13.62 2.71 -5.72
N ILE A 130 -13.42 1.38 -5.76
CA ILE A 130 -13.85 0.52 -4.65
C ILE A 130 -13.04 0.79 -3.38
N GLY A 131 -11.74 1.04 -3.50
CA GLY A 131 -10.90 1.42 -2.36
C GLY A 131 -11.41 2.72 -1.74
N ALA A 132 -11.76 3.70 -2.56
CA ALA A 132 -12.31 4.99 -2.11
C ALA A 132 -13.67 4.84 -1.44
N LEU A 133 -14.56 4.01 -1.97
CA LEU A 133 -15.84 3.70 -1.36
C LEU A 133 -15.64 3.01 0.00
N TRP A 134 -14.74 2.02 0.09
CA TRP A 134 -14.48 1.28 1.32
C TRP A 134 -13.92 2.19 2.43
N GLY A 135 -12.95 3.04 2.10
CA GLY A 135 -12.43 4.05 3.03
C GLY A 135 -13.46 5.14 3.34
N GLY A 136 -14.24 5.54 2.35
CA GLY A 136 -15.30 6.54 2.49
C GLY A 136 -16.38 6.12 3.47
N VAL A 137 -16.76 4.83 3.52
CA VAL A 137 -17.71 4.30 4.52
C VAL A 137 -17.21 4.59 5.95
N VAL A 138 -15.95 4.27 6.25
CA VAL A 138 -15.34 4.60 7.55
C VAL A 138 -15.34 6.10 7.79
N GLY A 139 -14.97 6.89 6.78
CA GLY A 139 -14.94 8.34 6.86
C GLY A 139 -16.31 8.93 7.23
N VAL A 140 -17.37 8.46 6.60
CA VAL A 140 -18.75 8.90 6.89
C VAL A 140 -19.18 8.44 8.29
N LEU A 141 -18.88 7.19 8.67
CA LEU A 141 -19.19 6.68 10.01
C LEU A 141 -18.53 7.51 11.11
N LYS A 142 -17.24 7.82 10.93
CA LYS A 142 -16.50 8.67 11.86
C LYS A 142 -17.02 10.11 11.88
N ALA A 143 -17.32 10.67 10.71
CA ALA A 143 -17.66 12.08 10.57
C ALA A 143 -19.09 12.41 11.02
N LYS A 144 -20.05 11.50 10.83
CA LYS A 144 -21.48 11.73 11.17
C LYS A 144 -21.88 11.12 12.51
N TYR A 145 -21.34 9.96 12.85
CA TYR A 145 -21.78 9.19 14.01
C TYR A 145 -20.70 9.07 15.10
N GLU A 146 -19.56 9.76 14.92
CA GLU A 146 -18.42 9.79 15.86
C GLU A 146 -17.87 8.40 16.24
N VAL A 147 -18.18 7.37 15.43
CA VAL A 147 -17.71 6.00 15.62
C VAL A 147 -16.19 5.97 15.63
N SER A 148 -15.60 5.15 16.50
CA SER A 148 -14.15 4.94 16.52
C SER A 148 -13.67 4.44 15.15
N GLU A 149 -12.78 5.20 14.52
CA GLU A 149 -12.16 4.87 13.24
C GLU A 149 -11.32 3.60 13.35
N VAL A 150 -10.67 3.38 14.50
CA VAL A 150 -9.84 2.19 14.76
C VAL A 150 -10.70 0.94 14.74
N VAL A 151 -11.83 0.94 15.45
CA VAL A 151 -12.71 -0.24 15.54
C VAL A 151 -13.39 -0.50 14.20
N SER A 152 -13.96 0.53 13.57
CA SER A 152 -14.67 0.39 12.30
C SER A 152 -13.74 -0.08 11.16
N THR A 153 -12.50 0.40 11.12
CA THR A 153 -11.52 -0.06 10.13
C THR A 153 -11.09 -1.50 10.34
N ILE A 154 -10.82 -1.92 11.58
CA ILE A 154 -10.45 -3.31 11.87
C ILE A 154 -11.59 -4.25 11.50
N MET A 155 -12.83 -3.93 11.86
CA MET A 155 -13.98 -4.75 11.51
C MET A 155 -14.19 -4.84 9.99
N LEU A 156 -14.01 -3.72 9.27
CA LEU A 156 -14.11 -3.71 7.81
C LEU A 156 -12.95 -4.43 7.10
N ASN A 157 -11.80 -4.60 7.73
CA ASN A 157 -10.72 -5.45 7.19
C ASN A 157 -11.16 -6.92 7.16
N TYR A 158 -11.77 -7.43 8.24
CA TYR A 158 -12.29 -8.79 8.26
C TYR A 158 -13.40 -8.98 7.23
N VAL A 159 -14.34 -8.03 7.13
CA VAL A 159 -15.38 -8.06 6.10
C VAL A 159 -14.76 -8.08 4.70
N ALA A 160 -13.76 -7.23 4.44
CA ALA A 160 -13.07 -7.20 3.15
C ALA A 160 -12.39 -8.54 2.84
N LEU A 161 -11.72 -9.15 3.82
CA LEU A 161 -11.04 -10.44 3.65
C LEU A 161 -12.02 -11.55 3.27
N TYR A 162 -13.12 -11.70 4.01
CA TYR A 162 -14.10 -12.76 3.75
C TYR A 162 -14.91 -12.49 2.48
N LEU A 163 -15.28 -11.23 2.22
CA LEU A 163 -15.98 -10.85 1.00
C LEU A 163 -15.12 -11.06 -0.24
N SER A 164 -13.84 -10.68 -0.17
CA SER A 164 -12.85 -10.95 -1.22
C SER A 164 -12.79 -12.43 -1.57
N ARG A 165 -12.73 -13.29 -0.54
CA ARG A 165 -12.71 -14.75 -0.74
C ARG A 165 -13.98 -15.25 -1.43
N ILE A 166 -15.16 -14.81 -1.01
CA ILE A 166 -16.44 -15.21 -1.61
C ILE A 166 -16.47 -14.81 -3.08
N ILE A 167 -16.11 -13.56 -3.40
CA ILE A 167 -16.10 -13.05 -4.77
C ILE A 167 -15.08 -13.81 -5.62
N CYS A 168 -13.85 -13.98 -5.13
CA CYS A 168 -12.81 -14.64 -5.91
C CYS A 168 -13.12 -16.11 -6.20
N LEU A 169 -13.83 -16.82 -5.31
CA LEU A 169 -14.25 -18.21 -5.54
C LEU A 169 -15.35 -18.34 -6.60
N GLN A 170 -16.09 -17.26 -6.88
CA GLN A 170 -17.09 -17.22 -7.96
C GLN A 170 -16.49 -16.85 -9.32
N LEU A 171 -15.21 -16.46 -9.37
CA LEU A 171 -14.56 -16.10 -10.62
C LEU A 171 -14.25 -17.34 -11.49
N PRO A 172 -14.21 -17.17 -12.82
CA PRO A 172 -13.88 -18.28 -13.72
C PRO A 172 -12.53 -18.93 -13.40
N GLY A 173 -12.51 -20.26 -13.31
CA GLY A 173 -11.29 -21.03 -13.03
C GLY A 173 -10.72 -20.84 -11.63
N ALA A 174 -11.54 -20.36 -10.68
CA ALA A 174 -11.15 -20.23 -9.29
C ALA A 174 -10.94 -21.59 -8.61
N THR A 175 -9.80 -21.70 -7.97
CA THR A 175 -9.43 -22.75 -7.01
C THR A 175 -9.26 -22.09 -5.64
N THR A 176 -9.05 -22.89 -4.60
CA THR A 176 -8.84 -22.40 -3.22
C THR A 176 -7.73 -21.35 -3.07
N TYR A 177 -6.77 -21.29 -4.02
CA TYR A 177 -5.59 -20.42 -3.94
C TYR A 177 -5.41 -19.46 -5.13
N LYS A 178 -5.99 -19.77 -6.30
CA LYS A 178 -5.78 -18.99 -7.53
C LYS A 178 -7.01 -18.97 -8.44
N THR A 179 -7.20 -17.89 -9.19
CA THR A 179 -8.16 -17.79 -10.30
C THR A 179 -7.55 -18.29 -11.62
N ALA A 180 -8.33 -18.26 -12.70
CA ALA A 180 -7.79 -18.36 -14.05
C ALA A 180 -6.71 -17.29 -14.31
N ASN A 181 -5.83 -17.58 -15.26
CA ASN A 181 -4.83 -16.62 -15.71
C ASN A 181 -5.51 -15.42 -16.36
N PHE A 182 -4.99 -14.23 -16.08
CA PHE A 182 -5.49 -13.00 -16.69
C PHE A 182 -5.12 -12.93 -18.18
N PRO A 183 -6.00 -12.35 -19.01
CA PRO A 183 -5.65 -12.04 -20.39
C PRO A 183 -4.50 -11.03 -20.43
N GLN A 184 -3.62 -11.12 -21.43
CA GLN A 184 -2.45 -10.25 -21.56
C GLN A 184 -2.83 -8.76 -21.61
N THR A 185 -4.02 -8.43 -22.10
CA THR A 185 -4.55 -7.06 -22.16
C THR A 185 -4.81 -6.43 -20.79
N ALA A 186 -5.02 -7.25 -19.75
CA ALA A 186 -5.31 -6.79 -18.38
C ALA A 186 -4.03 -6.61 -17.53
N LEU A 187 -2.91 -7.20 -17.95
CA LEU A 187 -1.64 -7.12 -17.23
C LEU A 187 -0.99 -5.76 -17.47
N ILE A 188 -0.42 -5.18 -16.42
CA ILE A 188 0.30 -3.89 -16.47
C ILE A 188 1.81 -4.06 -16.71
N GLY A 189 2.22 -5.23 -17.20
CA GLY A 189 3.60 -5.57 -17.49
C GLY A 189 4.18 -4.69 -18.60
N ASN A 190 5.47 -4.34 -18.49
CA ASN A 190 6.16 -3.56 -19.50
C ASN A 190 7.37 -4.34 -20.03
N THR A 191 7.39 -4.55 -21.34
CA THR A 191 8.46 -5.26 -22.04
C THR A 191 9.81 -4.53 -21.95
N PHE A 192 9.82 -3.21 -21.81
CA PHE A 192 11.03 -2.41 -21.61
C PHE A 192 11.67 -2.69 -20.25
N PHE A 193 10.88 -2.67 -19.16
CA PHE A 193 11.39 -2.95 -17.83
C PHE A 193 11.88 -4.39 -17.70
N GLN A 194 11.17 -5.35 -18.29
CA GLN A 194 11.61 -6.75 -18.31
C GLN A 194 12.96 -6.92 -19.01
N LYS A 195 13.22 -6.20 -20.12
CA LYS A 195 14.52 -6.24 -20.82
C LYS A 195 15.65 -5.63 -20.00
N ILE A 196 15.41 -4.51 -19.32
CA ILE A 196 16.45 -3.80 -18.55
C ILE A 196 16.77 -4.49 -17.22
N THR A 197 15.77 -5.11 -16.59
CA THR A 197 15.91 -5.70 -15.25
C THR A 197 16.01 -7.22 -15.27
N ASN A 198 16.40 -7.81 -16.41
CA ASN A 198 16.59 -9.26 -16.55
C ASN A 198 15.35 -10.08 -16.13
N ASN A 199 14.20 -9.76 -16.72
CA ASN A 199 12.88 -10.34 -16.46
C ASN A 199 12.41 -10.23 -15.01
N SER A 200 12.59 -9.07 -14.38
CA SER A 200 11.94 -8.75 -13.10
C SER A 200 10.42 -8.57 -13.26
N LEU A 201 9.68 -8.70 -12.15
CA LEU A 201 8.24 -8.40 -12.05
C LEU A 201 7.90 -6.90 -12.09
N LEU A 202 8.90 -6.05 -12.36
CA LEU A 202 8.72 -4.61 -12.50
C LEU A 202 7.72 -4.27 -13.61
N ASN A 203 6.75 -3.43 -13.26
CA ASN A 203 5.59 -3.11 -14.10
C ASN A 203 5.31 -1.61 -14.14
N ASN A 204 4.31 -1.20 -14.91
CA ASN A 204 3.92 0.20 -15.07
C ASN A 204 3.33 0.83 -13.79
N GLY A 205 3.16 0.06 -12.71
CA GLY A 205 2.76 0.56 -11.40
C GLY A 205 3.72 1.60 -10.83
N ILE A 206 5.00 1.61 -11.22
CA ILE A 206 5.94 2.67 -10.85
C ILE A 206 5.48 4.04 -11.34
N PHE A 207 5.04 4.13 -12.60
CA PHE A 207 4.56 5.40 -13.15
C PHE A 207 3.31 5.87 -12.43
N MET A 208 2.39 4.95 -12.12
CA MET A 208 1.19 5.25 -11.33
C MET A 208 1.53 5.71 -9.91
N MET A 209 2.55 5.12 -9.29
CA MET A 209 3.03 5.55 -7.98
C MET A 209 3.63 6.95 -8.02
N ILE A 210 4.46 7.27 -9.02
CA ILE A 210 5.01 8.62 -9.18
C ILE A 210 3.90 9.64 -9.37
N ILE A 211 2.92 9.33 -10.23
CA ILE A 211 1.72 10.18 -10.42
C ILE A 211 0.98 10.34 -9.10
N ALA A 212 0.77 9.26 -8.34
CA ALA A 212 0.10 9.30 -7.05
C ALA A 212 0.83 10.18 -6.02
N VAL A 213 2.18 10.14 -5.98
CA VAL A 213 3.00 11.04 -5.13
C VAL A 213 2.78 12.50 -5.53
N VAL A 214 2.80 12.81 -6.83
CA VAL A 214 2.56 14.17 -7.33
C VAL A 214 1.14 14.64 -7.00
N VAL A 215 0.15 13.77 -7.18
CA VAL A 215 -1.26 14.03 -6.83
C VAL A 215 -1.42 14.28 -5.33
N TYR A 216 -0.76 13.48 -4.49
CA TYR A 216 -0.73 13.69 -3.03
C TYR A 216 -0.21 15.08 -2.69
N TRP A 217 0.95 15.44 -3.23
CA TRP A 217 1.56 16.76 -3.00
C TRP A 217 0.65 17.89 -3.48
N PHE A 218 0.10 17.77 -4.69
CA PHE A 218 -0.77 18.77 -5.27
C PHE A 218 -2.05 18.98 -4.43
N ILE A 219 -2.73 17.89 -4.05
CA ILE A 219 -3.95 17.99 -3.23
C ILE A 219 -3.61 18.63 -1.88
N MET A 220 -2.52 18.23 -1.23
CA MET A 220 -2.17 18.73 0.10
C MET A 220 -1.73 20.19 0.11
N GLU A 221 -0.88 20.61 -0.83
CA GLU A 221 -0.25 21.92 -0.80
C GLU A 221 -0.91 22.97 -1.69
N LYS A 222 -1.61 22.54 -2.76
CA LYS A 222 -2.13 23.45 -3.78
C LYS A 222 -3.65 23.57 -3.82
N THR A 223 -4.39 22.78 -3.06
CA THR A 223 -5.87 22.81 -3.08
C THR A 223 -6.50 23.29 -1.78
N SER A 224 -7.70 23.87 -1.89
CA SER A 224 -8.55 24.23 -0.74
C SER A 224 -9.00 23.01 0.07
N LEU A 225 -9.15 21.85 -0.58
CA LEU A 225 -9.42 20.58 0.10
C LEU A 225 -8.27 20.19 1.04
N GLY A 226 -7.02 20.29 0.57
CA GLY A 226 -5.83 20.04 1.40
C GLY A 226 -5.71 21.00 2.58
N TYR A 227 -6.00 22.28 2.37
CA TYR A 227 -6.08 23.27 3.45
C TYR A 227 -7.15 22.90 4.49
N GLY A 228 -8.37 22.57 4.04
CA GLY A 228 -9.46 22.15 4.92
C GLY A 228 -9.16 20.89 5.72
N MET A 229 -8.52 19.89 5.08
CA MET A 229 -8.07 18.67 5.76
C MET A 229 -7.04 18.99 6.86
N ARG A 230 -5.99 19.76 6.54
CA ARG A 230 -4.95 20.15 7.51
C ARG A 230 -5.54 20.93 8.69
N ALA A 231 -6.37 21.93 8.42
CA ALA A 231 -7.03 22.72 9.46
C ALA A 231 -7.89 21.83 10.39
N THR A 232 -8.63 20.88 9.80
CA THR A 232 -9.45 19.91 10.55
C THR A 232 -8.60 19.01 11.46
N GLY A 233 -7.41 18.59 10.99
CA GLY A 233 -6.50 17.77 11.79
C GLY A 233 -5.83 18.52 12.94
N PHE A 234 -5.60 19.83 12.82
CA PHE A 234 -5.06 20.65 13.91
C PHE A 234 -6.10 20.90 15.00
N ASN A 235 -7.29 21.38 14.63
CA ASN A 235 -8.38 21.60 15.57
C ASN A 235 -9.73 21.61 14.84
N LYS A 236 -10.59 20.63 15.17
CA LYS A 236 -11.91 20.46 14.54
C LYS A 236 -12.87 21.60 14.86
N ASP A 237 -12.85 22.12 16.09
CA ASP A 237 -13.76 23.18 16.53
C ASP A 237 -13.38 24.52 15.92
N ALA A 238 -12.08 24.82 15.89
CA ALA A 238 -11.58 26.02 15.20
C ALA A 238 -11.88 25.96 13.70
N ALA A 239 -11.66 24.81 13.05
CA ALA A 239 -11.99 24.64 11.64
C ALA A 239 -13.49 24.86 11.36
N ARG A 240 -14.36 24.34 12.23
CA ARG A 240 -15.82 24.54 12.13
C ARG A 240 -16.20 26.01 12.31
N ALA A 241 -15.59 26.71 13.27
CA ALA A 241 -15.81 28.14 13.50
C ALA A 241 -15.35 28.99 12.30
N SER A 242 -14.32 28.57 11.58
CA SER A 242 -13.85 29.22 10.34
C SER A 242 -14.65 28.83 9.08
N GLY A 243 -15.77 28.12 9.22
CA GLY A 243 -16.64 27.74 8.09
C GLY A 243 -16.16 26.55 7.27
N ILE A 244 -15.14 25.80 7.73
CA ILE A 244 -14.65 24.60 7.04
C ILE A 244 -15.63 23.45 7.33
N PRO A 245 -16.13 22.75 6.29
CA PRO A 245 -17.06 21.63 6.48
C PRO A 245 -16.32 20.38 6.97
N VAL A 246 -16.08 20.30 8.29
CA VAL A 246 -15.33 19.22 8.96
C VAL A 246 -15.80 17.82 8.56
N VAL A 247 -17.12 17.60 8.51
CA VAL A 247 -17.70 16.29 8.15
C VAL A 247 -17.30 15.87 6.73
N LYS A 248 -17.34 16.81 5.79
CA LYS A 248 -16.96 16.59 4.40
C LYS A 248 -15.44 16.37 4.29
N SER A 249 -14.64 17.17 4.99
CA SER A 249 -13.18 17.03 5.02
C SER A 249 -12.74 15.65 5.51
N ILE A 250 -13.32 15.15 6.60
CA ILE A 250 -13.02 13.82 7.15
C ILE A 250 -13.43 12.71 6.17
N SER A 251 -14.66 12.77 5.65
CA SER A 251 -15.19 11.74 4.74
C SER A 251 -14.38 11.65 3.44
N ILE A 252 -14.06 12.80 2.84
CA ILE A 252 -13.26 12.87 1.61
C ILE A 252 -11.81 12.43 1.87
N SER A 253 -11.22 12.82 3.00
CA SER A 253 -9.86 12.40 3.36
C SER A 253 -9.75 10.87 3.43
N MET A 254 -10.71 10.21 4.09
CA MET A 254 -10.74 8.75 4.17
C MET A 254 -11.06 8.07 2.83
N ALA A 255 -11.90 8.68 1.99
CA ALA A 255 -12.14 8.18 0.63
C ALA A 255 -10.88 8.28 -0.24
N ILE A 256 -10.16 9.40 -0.21
CA ILE A 256 -8.89 9.55 -0.96
C ILE A 256 -7.84 8.61 -0.39
N SER A 257 -7.77 8.45 0.94
CA SER A 257 -6.91 7.46 1.59
C SER A 257 -7.20 6.04 1.04
N GLY A 258 -8.47 5.67 0.94
CA GLY A 258 -8.93 4.42 0.35
C GLY A 258 -8.60 4.26 -1.14
N ALA A 259 -8.69 5.33 -1.93
CA ALA A 259 -8.30 5.32 -3.34
C ALA A 259 -6.84 4.89 -3.53
N PHE A 260 -5.93 5.41 -2.69
CA PHE A 260 -4.50 5.10 -2.78
C PHE A 260 -4.19 3.66 -2.34
N ALA A 261 -4.85 3.17 -1.28
CA ALA A 261 -4.74 1.77 -0.86
C ALA A 261 -5.33 0.82 -1.90
N GLY A 262 -6.47 1.17 -2.51
CA GLY A 262 -7.10 0.41 -3.59
C GLY A 262 -6.24 0.35 -4.85
N LEU A 263 -5.59 1.47 -5.23
CA LEU A 263 -4.61 1.52 -6.32
C LEU A 263 -3.44 0.56 -6.07
N ALA A 264 -2.90 0.53 -4.84
CA ALA A 264 -1.85 -0.40 -4.47
C ALA A 264 -2.30 -1.86 -4.65
N GLY A 265 -3.53 -2.19 -4.24
CA GLY A 265 -4.14 -3.51 -4.43
C GLY A 265 -4.28 -3.89 -5.90
N GLY A 266 -4.77 -2.97 -6.73
CA GLY A 266 -4.92 -3.17 -8.17
C GLY A 266 -3.58 -3.38 -8.89
N ILE A 267 -2.55 -2.60 -8.55
CA ILE A 267 -1.20 -2.75 -9.11
C ILE A 267 -0.61 -4.12 -8.75
N VAL A 268 -0.76 -4.56 -7.49
CA VAL A 268 -0.27 -5.88 -7.09
C VAL A 268 -1.03 -7.00 -7.80
N ALA A 269 -2.35 -6.86 -7.95
CA ALA A 269 -3.19 -7.83 -8.66
C ALA A 269 -2.74 -8.06 -10.11
N LEU A 270 -2.54 -6.97 -10.87
CA LEU A 270 -2.33 -7.01 -12.32
C LEU A 270 -0.85 -6.99 -12.72
N GLY A 271 0.03 -6.58 -11.81
CA GLY A 271 1.45 -6.36 -12.10
C GLY A 271 2.37 -7.46 -11.59
N SER A 272 2.09 -8.00 -10.40
CA SER A 272 2.98 -8.99 -9.77
C SER A 272 2.59 -10.43 -10.08
N PHE A 273 1.30 -10.70 -10.34
CA PHE A 273 0.78 -12.04 -10.58
C PHE A 273 0.12 -12.13 -11.96
N LYS A 274 0.28 -13.29 -12.63
CA LYS A 274 -0.42 -13.61 -13.89
C LYS A 274 -1.84 -14.15 -13.64
N TYR A 275 -2.21 -14.36 -12.38
CA TYR A 275 -3.48 -14.91 -11.91
C TYR A 275 -3.91 -14.18 -10.65
N GLY A 276 -5.20 -14.21 -10.35
CA GLY A 276 -5.76 -13.66 -9.13
C GLY A 276 -5.48 -14.56 -7.95
N ARG A 277 -5.00 -13.98 -6.85
CA ARG A 277 -4.78 -14.73 -5.61
C ARG A 277 -6.03 -14.68 -4.76
N VAL A 278 -6.48 -15.86 -4.34
CA VAL A 278 -7.51 -15.98 -3.31
C VAL A 278 -6.80 -15.90 -1.96
N ILE A 279 -7.15 -14.89 -1.17
CA ILE A 279 -6.54 -14.69 0.16
C ILE A 279 -7.19 -15.69 1.11
N SER A 280 -6.38 -16.58 1.67
CA SER A 280 -6.81 -17.48 2.76
C SER A 280 -6.79 -16.69 4.08
N GLY A 281 -7.97 -16.54 4.68
CA GLY A 281 -8.10 -16.12 6.08
C GLY A 281 -7.70 -17.21 7.07
#